data_AF-A0A151TME4-F1
#
_entry.id   AF-A0A151TME4-F1
#
_cell.length_a   1.000
_cell.length_b   1.000
_cell.length_c   1.000
_cell.angle_alpha   90.00
_cell.angle_beta   90.00
_cell.angle_gamma   90.00
#
_symmetry.space_group_name_H-M   'P 1'
#
loop_
_entity.id
_entity.type
_entity.pdbx_description
1 polymer ?
#
loop_
_entity_poly.entity_id
_entity_poly.type
_entity_poly.pdbx_seq_one_letter_code
_entity_poly.pdbx_strand_id
1 'polypeptide(L)'
;MCLGLWVNPGRFKALWNSLSGIPTPPESCLWIQTFRPSFQNLSKPQKNQTFPTFPAIPILPLTIKNFKIQNSTFKGQLRPTKNETPRSHLLLLETHLKVETLSINKSKIKPFPTQHNTTQFHSFTTKVLPQAMAHSLFLYSFLILAVTTLSSPTGALILTLVNNCNYTVWPAIQPNAGHPNLGGGGFTLHTLTHLSIPVPDAHWSGRVWARTACAYSGTAFSCATGDCGGRLQCNGAGGSAPATLAQLEVHHGNGDFASYGVSLVDGFNVPMTVTPHEGRGVCPVVGCRADLLATCPAVLQHRVPAAHGPVVACKSGCEAFHTDELCCRNHFNSAHTCKGSVYSSFFKHACPSTFTFAHDTPSLMHQCSSPRELKVIFCH
;
A
#
# COMPACT_ATOMS: atom_id res chain seq x y z
N MET A 1 27.35 -36.35 2.10
CA MET A 1 26.99 -37.77 2.22
C MET A 1 26.59 -38.04 3.65
N CYS A 2 25.30 -38.23 3.93
CA CYS A 2 24.86 -38.79 5.21
C CYS A 2 23.85 -39.90 4.90
N LEU A 3 24.27 -41.12 5.23
CA LEU A 3 23.45 -42.32 5.22
C LEU A 3 22.36 -42.21 6.28
N GLY A 4 21.15 -42.61 5.93
CA GLY A 4 20.05 -42.81 6.87
C GLY A 4 20.14 -44.18 7.55
N LEU A 5 19.82 -44.21 8.84
CA LEU A 5 19.53 -45.44 9.58
C LEU A 5 18.26 -45.24 10.42
N TRP A 6 17.31 -46.14 10.21
CA TRP A 6 16.00 -46.26 10.85
C TRP A 6 16.12 -47.16 12.09
N VAL A 7 15.62 -46.76 13.27
CA VAL A 7 15.33 -47.70 14.37
C VAL A 7 14.10 -47.26 15.19
N ASN A 8 13.22 -48.23 15.45
CA ASN A 8 11.96 -48.21 16.22
C ASN A 8 12.13 -47.85 17.72
N PRO A 9 11.18 -47.16 18.39
CA PRO A 9 11.28 -46.86 19.82
C PRO A 9 10.45 -47.81 20.69
N GLY A 10 11.12 -48.45 21.66
CA GLY A 10 10.51 -49.15 22.78
C GLY A 10 11.45 -49.20 24.00
N ARG A 11 10.94 -48.72 25.15
CA ARG A 11 11.37 -48.90 26.56
C ARG A 11 12.45 -47.99 27.21
N PHE A 12 11.94 -47.19 28.17
CA PHE A 12 12.34 -47.00 29.59
C PHE A 12 13.70 -46.40 30.02
N LYS A 13 13.62 -45.13 30.49
CA LYS A 13 13.93 -44.54 31.83
C LYS A 13 15.20 -44.94 32.64
N ALA A 14 15.91 -43.87 33.07
CA ALA A 14 16.64 -43.62 34.33
C ALA A 14 18.18 -43.61 34.30
N LEU A 15 18.80 -42.44 34.51
CA LEU A 15 19.54 -42.04 35.74
C LEU A 15 20.28 -40.70 35.55
N TRP A 16 20.42 -39.96 36.65
CA TRP A 16 20.79 -38.54 36.77
C TRP A 16 22.10 -38.40 37.62
N ASN A 17 22.87 -37.33 37.36
CA ASN A 17 24.10 -36.81 38.03
C ASN A 17 25.47 -37.44 37.69
N SER A 18 26.40 -36.63 37.13
CA SER A 18 27.39 -35.87 37.91
C SER A 18 28.42 -35.12 37.05
N LEU A 19 28.68 -33.85 37.44
CA LEU A 19 29.89 -33.02 37.26
C LEU A 19 30.21 -32.29 35.93
N SER A 20 29.91 -30.98 35.98
CA SER A 20 30.80 -29.81 35.76
C SER A 20 31.44 -29.54 34.39
N GLY A 21 31.02 -28.42 33.78
CA GLY A 21 31.81 -27.70 32.76
C GLY A 21 30.97 -26.91 31.74
N ILE A 22 30.52 -25.71 32.11
CA ILE A 22 29.97 -24.67 31.20
C ILE A 22 31.15 -24.09 30.37
N PRO A 23 31.03 -23.80 29.05
CA PRO A 23 29.97 -22.97 28.47
C PRO A 23 29.19 -23.53 27.28
N THR A 24 27.90 -23.18 27.27
CA THR A 24 26.89 -23.40 26.23
C THR A 24 26.73 -22.10 25.39
N PRO A 25 25.86 -22.03 24.35
CA PRO A 25 26.27 -22.03 22.94
C PRO A 25 25.54 -20.91 22.15
N PRO A 26 25.51 -20.91 20.81
CA PRO A 26 24.39 -20.34 20.07
C PRO A 26 23.44 -21.45 19.61
N GLU A 27 22.31 -21.61 20.29
CA GLU A 27 21.24 -22.52 19.89
C GLU A 27 20.41 -21.94 18.75
N SER A 28 20.30 -22.75 17.70
CA SER A 28 19.24 -22.71 16.70
C SER A 28 18.52 -24.07 16.76
N CYS A 29 17.19 -24.02 16.70
CA CYS A 29 16.27 -25.10 16.36
C CYS A 29 16.08 -26.27 17.37
N LEU A 30 15.05 -26.17 18.23
CA LEU A 30 14.16 -27.30 18.52
C LEU A 30 12.81 -26.84 19.10
N TRP A 31 11.71 -27.06 18.37
CA TRP A 31 10.39 -27.30 18.96
C TRP A 31 9.82 -28.58 18.35
N ILE A 32 9.61 -29.58 19.20
CA ILE A 32 8.97 -30.86 18.90
C ILE A 32 7.45 -30.67 19.02
N GLN A 33 6.72 -31.12 18.00
CA GLN A 33 5.28 -31.34 18.05
C GLN A 33 4.96 -32.61 18.84
N THR A 34 4.00 -32.54 19.76
CA THR A 34 3.30 -33.70 20.31
C THR A 34 1.88 -33.73 19.78
N PHE A 35 1.51 -34.85 19.15
CA PHE A 35 0.13 -35.23 18.82
C PHE A 35 -0.35 -36.28 19.81
N ARG A 36 -1.57 -36.14 20.35
CA ARG A 36 -2.45 -37.26 20.74
C ARG A 36 -3.93 -36.83 20.82
N PRO A 37 -4.88 -37.78 20.76
CA PRO A 37 -6.16 -37.61 20.04
C PRO A 37 -7.42 -37.63 20.92
N SER A 38 -8.53 -37.20 20.28
CA SER A 38 -9.97 -37.50 20.50
C SER A 38 -10.63 -37.27 21.87
N PHE A 39 -11.78 -36.56 21.90
CA PHE A 39 -13.13 -37.15 22.02
C PHE A 39 -14.27 -36.09 22.03
N GLN A 40 -15.28 -36.31 21.17
CA GLN A 40 -16.75 -36.14 21.29
C GLN A 40 -17.49 -34.80 21.59
N ASN A 41 -18.38 -34.47 20.63
CA ASN A 41 -19.84 -34.17 20.67
C ASN A 41 -20.46 -33.13 21.64
N LEU A 42 -21.30 -32.24 21.08
CA LEU A 42 -22.70 -31.83 21.45
C LEU A 42 -22.96 -30.42 20.86
N SER A 43 -23.65 -30.26 19.73
CA SER A 43 -25.11 -30.17 19.50
C SER A 43 -25.84 -28.93 20.06
N LYS A 44 -26.39 -28.16 19.10
CA LYS A 44 -27.64 -27.37 19.06
C LYS A 44 -27.62 -25.82 19.19
N PRO A 45 -28.53 -25.14 18.45
CA PRO A 45 -28.56 -23.69 18.26
C PRO A 45 -29.62 -22.99 19.13
N GLN A 46 -29.45 -21.70 19.40
CA GLN A 46 -30.52 -20.84 19.90
C GLN A 46 -30.58 -19.51 19.14
N LYS A 47 -31.82 -19.21 18.74
CA LYS A 47 -32.32 -18.05 18.01
C LYS A 47 -32.54 -16.86 18.95
N ASN A 48 -32.64 -15.69 18.33
CA ASN A 48 -33.43 -14.51 18.73
C ASN A 48 -33.09 -13.83 20.06
N GLN A 49 -32.47 -12.65 19.98
CA GLN A 49 -32.93 -11.51 20.78
C GLN A 49 -32.91 -10.22 19.98
N THR A 50 -34.04 -9.52 20.10
CA THR A 50 -34.48 -8.26 19.49
C THR A 50 -33.89 -7.03 20.19
N PHE A 51 -33.83 -5.95 19.41
CA PHE A 51 -33.45 -4.57 19.73
C PHE A 51 -34.08 -3.97 21.00
N PRO A 52 -33.37 -3.03 21.65
CA PRO A 52 -33.98 -1.89 22.32
C PRO A 52 -33.73 -0.58 21.54
N THR A 53 -34.82 0.13 21.27
CA THR A 53 -34.88 1.51 20.78
C THR A 53 -34.92 2.53 21.93
N PHE A 54 -34.60 3.79 21.58
CA PHE A 54 -34.84 5.10 22.25
C PHE A 54 -33.67 5.71 23.05
N PRO A 55 -33.58 7.06 23.18
CA PRO A 55 -34.20 8.17 22.42
C PRO A 55 -33.19 9.19 21.84
N ALA A 56 -33.63 10.01 20.89
CA ALA A 56 -32.88 11.13 20.31
C ALA A 56 -32.87 12.37 21.23
N ILE A 57 -31.73 13.06 21.31
CA ILE A 57 -31.54 14.33 22.03
C ILE A 57 -31.37 15.46 20.98
N PRO A 58 -31.99 16.64 21.16
CA PRO A 58 -32.13 17.66 20.12
C PRO A 58 -30.89 18.55 19.95
N ILE A 59 -30.63 18.96 18.71
CA ILE A 59 -29.61 19.94 18.31
C ILE A 59 -30.30 21.26 17.98
N LEU A 60 -29.78 22.37 18.52
CA LEU A 60 -30.22 23.75 18.25
C LEU A 60 -30.11 24.12 16.76
N PRO A 61 -31.05 24.92 16.20
CA PRO A 61 -31.00 25.34 14.81
C PRO A 61 -30.13 26.60 14.62
N LEU A 62 -29.07 26.50 13.82
CA LEU A 62 -28.40 27.64 13.20
C LEU A 62 -29.14 27.99 11.89
N THR A 63 -29.70 29.19 11.84
CA THR A 63 -30.44 29.71 10.68
C THR A 63 -29.44 30.33 9.70
N ILE A 64 -29.21 29.69 8.55
CA ILE A 64 -28.58 30.33 7.39
C ILE A 64 -29.69 30.67 6.39
N LYS A 65 -29.96 31.96 6.23
CA LYS A 65 -30.85 32.49 5.19
C LYS A 65 -30.06 32.67 3.88
N ASN A 66 -30.73 32.32 2.78
CA ASN A 66 -30.41 32.60 1.37
C ASN A 66 -29.62 31.52 0.62
N PHE A 67 -30.34 30.49 0.16
CA PHE A 67 -30.04 29.85 -1.11
C PHE A 67 -31.31 29.83 -1.96
N LYS A 68 -31.30 30.57 -3.07
CA LYS A 68 -32.36 30.56 -4.09
C LYS A 68 -31.88 29.66 -5.22
N ILE A 69 -32.42 28.44 -5.28
CA ILE A 69 -32.20 27.53 -6.39
C ILE A 69 -33.07 28.01 -7.55
N GLN A 70 -32.44 28.44 -8.65
CA GLN A 70 -33.12 28.60 -9.94
C GLN A 70 -33.11 27.25 -10.65
N ASN A 71 -34.30 26.69 -10.83
CA ASN A 71 -34.54 25.53 -11.70
C ASN A 71 -34.10 25.86 -13.12
N SER A 72 -33.27 25.00 -13.73
CA SER A 72 -33.18 24.92 -15.19
C SER A 72 -33.68 23.55 -15.65
N THR A 73 -34.77 23.60 -16.40
CA THR A 73 -35.44 22.46 -17.02
C THR A 73 -34.70 22.12 -18.31
N PHE A 74 -34.13 20.93 -18.43
CA PHE A 74 -33.55 20.46 -19.69
C PHE A 74 -34.60 19.63 -20.46
N LYS A 75 -35.17 20.20 -21.52
CA LYS A 75 -35.91 19.46 -22.54
C LYS A 75 -34.96 19.24 -23.73
N GLY A 76 -34.46 18.02 -23.88
CA GLY A 76 -33.68 17.58 -25.05
C GLY A 76 -34.30 16.33 -25.64
N GLN A 77 -34.88 16.47 -26.82
CA GLN A 77 -35.68 15.49 -27.54
C GLN A 77 -34.77 14.50 -28.30
N LEU A 78 -35.02 13.20 -28.16
CA LEU A 78 -34.37 12.15 -28.94
C LEU A 78 -34.92 12.11 -30.37
N ARG A 79 -34.05 12.13 -31.38
CA ARG A 79 -34.27 11.49 -32.69
C ARG A 79 -32.96 10.95 -33.26
N PRO A 80 -32.97 9.78 -33.93
CA PRO A 80 -31.76 9.06 -34.31
C PRO A 80 -31.28 9.46 -35.70
N THR A 81 -29.97 9.59 -35.88
CA THR A 81 -29.34 9.58 -37.20
C THR A 81 -28.15 8.63 -37.21
N LYS A 82 -28.12 7.87 -38.30
CA LYS A 82 -27.24 6.75 -38.62
C LYS A 82 -25.76 7.13 -38.67
N ASN A 83 -24.97 6.10 -38.38
CA ASN A 83 -23.66 5.77 -38.92
C ASN A 83 -22.46 6.66 -38.57
N GLU A 84 -21.40 5.90 -38.27
CA GLU A 84 -19.98 6.22 -38.27
C GLU A 84 -19.30 6.62 -36.96
N THR A 85 -18.23 5.87 -36.74
CA THR A 85 -17.36 5.69 -35.59
C THR A 85 -16.42 6.87 -35.34
N PRO A 86 -16.23 7.32 -34.09
CA PRO A 86 -15.23 8.33 -33.75
C PRO A 86 -14.06 7.75 -32.92
N ARG A 87 -12.85 8.26 -33.16
CA ARG A 87 -11.77 8.68 -32.21
C ARG A 87 -10.41 8.55 -32.91
N SER A 88 -9.50 9.52 -32.88
CA SER A 88 -9.22 10.50 -31.80
C SER A 88 -8.46 11.70 -32.37
N HIS A 89 -8.88 12.94 -32.09
CA HIS A 89 -7.95 14.05 -31.93
C HIS A 89 -8.47 15.03 -30.87
N LEU A 90 -7.58 15.29 -29.91
CA LEU A 90 -7.50 16.31 -28.88
C LEU A 90 -8.48 17.51 -28.98
N LEU A 91 -9.21 17.78 -27.90
CA LEU A 91 -9.77 19.10 -27.61
C LEU A 91 -9.28 19.56 -26.23
N LEU A 92 -8.43 20.57 -26.25
CA LEU A 92 -8.02 21.38 -25.11
C LEU A 92 -9.21 22.23 -24.65
N LEU A 93 -9.55 22.16 -23.37
CA LEU A 93 -10.43 23.13 -22.70
C LEU A 93 -9.56 24.00 -21.78
N GLU A 94 -9.29 25.23 -22.22
CA GLU A 94 -8.77 26.30 -21.37
C GLU A 94 -9.91 26.88 -20.52
N THR A 95 -9.71 26.94 -19.20
CA THR A 95 -10.60 27.65 -18.28
C THR A 95 -9.99 29.02 -17.95
N HIS A 96 -10.54 30.08 -18.53
CA HIS A 96 -10.24 31.45 -18.11
C HIS A 96 -11.04 31.81 -16.86
N LEU A 97 -10.36 31.96 -15.72
CA LEU A 97 -10.89 32.58 -14.50
C LEU A 97 -10.74 34.11 -14.62
N LYS A 98 -11.86 34.81 -14.73
CA LYS A 98 -11.93 36.28 -14.70
C LYS A 98 -12.18 36.72 -13.26
N VAL A 99 -11.19 37.37 -12.64
CA VAL A 99 -11.32 37.99 -11.31
C VAL A 99 -11.69 39.46 -11.51
N GLU A 100 -12.94 39.83 -11.21
CA GLU A 100 -13.36 41.23 -11.14
C GLU A 100 -13.17 41.77 -9.71
N THR A 101 -12.48 42.89 -9.61
CA THR A 101 -12.25 43.66 -8.38
C THR A 101 -13.51 44.45 -8.00
N LEU A 102 -14.03 44.24 -6.80
CA LEU A 102 -15.14 45.04 -6.25
C LEU A 102 -14.62 46.37 -5.70
N SER A 103 -15.05 47.46 -6.34
CA SER A 103 -14.89 48.85 -5.92
C SER A 103 -15.94 49.23 -4.87
N ILE A 104 -15.51 49.76 -3.72
CA ILE A 104 -16.43 50.27 -2.68
C ILE A 104 -16.72 51.75 -2.96
N ASN A 105 -17.97 52.04 -3.30
CA ASN A 105 -18.47 53.37 -3.57
C ASN A 105 -18.87 54.09 -2.26
N LYS A 106 -18.20 55.21 -1.94
CA LYS A 106 -18.58 56.12 -0.84
C LYS A 106 -19.80 56.94 -1.24
N SER A 107 -20.97 56.70 -0.65
CA SER A 107 -21.97 57.75 -0.43
C SER A 107 -23.17 57.27 0.40
N LYS A 108 -23.60 58.16 1.32
CA LYS A 108 -24.81 58.15 2.18
C LYS A 108 -24.63 57.61 3.60
N ILE A 109 -24.18 58.50 4.49
CA ILE A 109 -24.63 58.54 5.89
C ILE A 109 -25.17 59.95 6.12
N LYS A 110 -26.44 60.07 6.53
CA LYS A 110 -27.09 61.31 7.00
C LYS A 110 -27.23 61.26 8.53
N PRO A 111 -27.25 62.43 9.23
CA PRO A 111 -26.94 62.53 10.65
C PRO A 111 -28.17 62.39 11.55
N PHE A 112 -27.96 61.97 12.80
CA PHE A 112 -28.92 62.06 13.93
C PHE A 112 -28.19 62.66 15.16
N PRO A 113 -28.93 63.28 16.10
CA PRO A 113 -28.59 64.56 16.71
C PRO A 113 -27.65 64.46 17.92
N THR A 114 -26.98 65.59 18.13
CA THR A 114 -26.15 65.97 19.27
C THR A 114 -26.93 66.01 20.58
N GLN A 115 -26.46 65.25 21.58
CA GLN A 115 -26.62 65.60 22.98
C GLN A 115 -25.29 66.08 23.54
N HIS A 116 -25.31 67.28 24.11
CA HIS A 116 -24.26 67.85 24.93
C HIS A 116 -24.06 66.98 26.17
N ASN A 117 -22.86 66.44 26.34
CA ASN A 117 -22.33 66.10 27.65
C ASN A 117 -20.88 66.57 27.73
N THR A 118 -20.65 67.42 28.72
CA THR A 118 -19.39 68.06 29.06
C THR A 118 -18.41 67.01 29.57
N THR A 119 -17.36 66.71 28.82
CA THR A 119 -16.21 65.94 29.31
C THR A 119 -14.93 66.73 29.07
N GLN A 120 -14.13 66.78 30.13
CA GLN A 120 -12.95 67.60 30.29
C GLN A 120 -11.90 67.34 29.19
N PHE A 121 -11.30 68.44 28.71
CA PHE A 121 -10.09 68.40 27.89
C PHE A 121 -8.93 67.81 28.70
N HIS A 122 -8.55 66.57 28.40
CA HIS A 122 -7.19 66.10 28.63
C HIS A 122 -6.41 66.23 27.33
N SER A 123 -5.35 67.03 27.38
CA SER A 123 -4.36 67.18 26.32
C SER A 123 -3.76 65.82 25.96
N PHE A 124 -4.17 65.26 24.81
CA PHE A 124 -3.49 64.12 24.22
C PHE A 124 -2.25 64.62 23.48
N THR A 125 -1.12 64.55 24.16
CA THR A 125 0.19 64.60 23.53
C THR A 125 0.29 63.43 22.55
N THR A 126 0.33 63.72 21.25
CA THR A 126 0.70 62.75 20.22
C THR A 126 2.14 62.32 20.47
N LYS A 127 2.33 61.22 21.21
CA LYS A 127 3.63 60.57 21.31
C LYS A 127 3.98 60.02 19.93
N VAL A 128 4.87 60.72 19.22
CA VAL A 128 5.57 60.20 18.05
C VAL A 128 6.22 58.90 18.49
N LEU A 129 5.78 57.76 17.94
CA LEU A 129 6.43 56.48 18.22
C LEU A 129 7.90 56.61 17.80
N PRO A 130 8.87 56.21 18.65
CA PRO A 130 10.28 56.30 18.30
C PRO A 130 10.54 55.59 16.98
N GLN A 131 11.25 56.23 16.05
CA GLN A 131 11.56 55.68 14.73
C GLN A 131 12.25 54.30 14.81
N ALA A 132 12.90 53.98 15.93
CA ALA A 132 13.46 52.67 16.24
C ALA A 132 12.42 51.54 16.43
N MET A 133 11.23 51.86 16.96
CA MET A 133 10.17 50.87 17.24
C MET A 133 9.49 50.38 15.95
N ALA A 134 9.40 51.23 14.92
CA ALA A 134 8.83 50.88 13.63
C ALA A 134 9.73 49.93 12.82
N HIS A 135 11.06 50.11 12.88
CA HIS A 135 12.01 49.21 12.23
C HIS A 135 12.03 47.82 12.87
N SER A 136 11.89 47.74 14.20
CA SER A 136 11.79 46.48 14.92
C SER A 136 10.56 45.66 14.48
N LEU A 137 9.40 46.31 14.38
CA LEU A 137 8.16 45.65 13.92
C LEU A 137 8.24 45.19 12.46
N PHE A 138 8.88 45.96 11.58
CA PHE A 138 9.13 45.55 10.19
C PHE A 138 10.08 44.35 10.08
N LEU A 139 11.16 44.32 10.88
CA LEU A 139 12.09 43.20 10.92
C LEU A 139 11.40 41.93 11.45
N TYR A 140 10.58 42.02 12.49
CA TYR A 140 9.80 40.88 12.98
C TYR A 140 8.77 40.40 11.95
N SER A 141 8.08 41.31 11.24
CA SER A 141 7.17 40.95 10.15
C SER A 141 7.90 40.26 9.00
N PHE A 142 9.10 40.73 8.63
CA PHE A 142 9.90 40.14 7.56
C PHE A 142 10.48 38.77 7.98
N LEU A 143 10.85 38.61 9.26
CA LEU A 143 11.31 37.34 9.82
C LEU A 143 10.17 36.30 9.84
N ILE A 144 8.95 36.70 10.24
CA ILE A 144 7.77 35.83 10.24
C ILE A 144 7.38 35.44 8.81
N LEU A 145 7.46 36.38 7.85
CA LEU A 145 7.21 36.10 6.43
C LEU A 145 8.28 35.17 5.83
N ALA A 146 9.56 35.36 6.19
CA ALA A 146 10.65 34.49 5.75
C ALA A 146 10.52 33.07 6.33
N VAL A 147 10.14 32.93 7.60
CA VAL A 147 9.92 31.62 8.26
C VAL A 147 8.72 30.88 7.65
N THR A 148 7.67 31.59 7.21
CA THR A 148 6.51 30.96 6.56
C THR A 148 6.76 30.56 5.10
N THR A 149 7.75 31.16 4.41
CA THR A 149 8.13 30.75 3.04
C THR A 149 9.06 29.54 2.96
N LEU A 150 9.61 29.06 4.09
CA LEU A 150 10.61 27.97 4.09
C LEU A 150 10.03 26.55 4.29
N SER A 151 8.72 26.41 4.48
CA SER A 151 8.08 25.10 4.63
C SER A 151 7.03 24.90 3.56
N SER A 152 7.49 24.60 2.33
CA SER A 152 6.65 23.78 1.47
C SER A 152 6.64 22.39 2.10
N PRO A 153 5.51 21.87 2.62
CA PRO A 153 5.46 20.44 2.88
C PRO A 153 5.71 19.78 1.53
N THR A 154 6.88 19.17 1.37
CA THR A 154 7.02 18.04 0.46
C THR A 154 5.99 17.03 0.96
N GLY A 155 4.78 17.08 0.42
CA GLY A 155 3.72 16.14 0.71
C GLY A 155 4.29 14.72 0.73
N ALA A 156 4.13 14.07 1.89
CA ALA A 156 4.69 12.76 2.18
C ALA A 156 4.26 11.76 1.09
N LEU A 157 5.19 10.90 0.67
CA LEU A 157 4.86 9.82 -0.24
C LEU A 157 3.95 8.82 0.46
N ILE A 158 2.81 8.52 -0.15
CA ILE A 158 1.85 7.53 0.35
C ILE A 158 1.96 6.23 -0.46
N LEU A 159 2.12 5.11 0.24
CA LEU A 159 1.93 3.78 -0.33
C LEU A 159 0.48 3.35 -0.10
N THR A 160 -0.30 3.21 -1.16
CA THR A 160 -1.69 2.77 -1.08
C THR A 160 -1.84 1.35 -1.62
N LEU A 161 -2.35 0.45 -0.79
CA LEU A 161 -2.66 -0.93 -1.14
C LEU A 161 -4.15 -1.00 -1.49
N VAL A 162 -4.49 -1.48 -2.68
CA VAL A 162 -5.88 -1.54 -3.17
C VAL A 162 -6.24 -2.98 -3.49
N ASN A 163 -7.35 -3.46 -2.92
CA ASN A 163 -7.87 -4.78 -3.24
C ASN A 163 -9.06 -4.67 -4.21
N ASN A 164 -8.82 -4.91 -5.50
CA ASN A 164 -9.89 -5.04 -6.49
C ASN A 164 -10.34 -6.50 -6.69
N CYS A 165 -9.76 -7.45 -5.96
CA CYS A 165 -10.19 -8.84 -6.03
C CYS A 165 -11.60 -8.98 -5.43
N ASN A 166 -12.37 -9.94 -5.94
CA ASN A 166 -13.69 -10.30 -5.40
C ASN A 166 -13.61 -11.15 -4.11
N TYR A 167 -12.44 -11.19 -3.47
CA TYR A 167 -12.15 -11.87 -2.22
C TYR A 167 -11.24 -11.02 -1.33
N THR A 168 -11.23 -11.30 -0.03
CA THR A 168 -10.29 -10.68 0.91
C THR A 168 -8.86 -11.13 0.62
N VAL A 169 -7.93 -10.19 0.60
CA VAL A 169 -6.50 -10.46 0.57
C VAL A 169 -5.85 -9.99 1.87
N TRP A 170 -4.67 -10.52 2.16
CA TRP A 170 -3.89 -10.09 3.31
C TRP A 170 -2.55 -9.54 2.83
N PRO A 171 -2.49 -8.26 2.43
CA PRO A 171 -1.26 -7.65 1.97
C PRO A 171 -0.17 -7.75 3.02
N ALA A 172 1.06 -7.90 2.57
CA ALA A 172 2.23 -7.95 3.41
C ALA A 172 3.35 -7.11 2.79
N ILE A 173 4.16 -6.52 3.67
CA ILE A 173 5.26 -5.62 3.31
C ILE A 173 6.51 -6.12 4.02
N GLN A 174 7.57 -6.31 3.24
CA GLN A 174 8.89 -6.69 3.74
C GLN A 174 9.88 -5.59 3.35
N PRO A 175 10.44 -4.82 4.30
CA PRO A 175 11.55 -3.94 4.02
C PRO A 175 12.81 -4.74 3.70
N ASN A 176 13.68 -4.16 2.88
CA ASN A 176 15.05 -4.63 2.74
C ASN A 176 15.83 -4.35 4.04
N ALA A 177 16.95 -5.05 4.22
CA ALA A 177 17.77 -4.91 5.41
C ALA A 177 18.16 -3.45 5.66
N GLY A 178 18.00 -2.98 6.90
CA GLY A 178 18.29 -1.60 7.31
C GLY A 178 17.12 -0.62 7.20
N HIS A 179 15.99 -1.01 6.59
CA HIS A 179 14.80 -0.15 6.50
C HIS A 179 13.71 -0.53 7.54
N PRO A 180 12.92 0.45 8.00
CA PRO A 180 11.85 0.19 8.98
C PRO A 180 10.67 -0.60 8.40
N ASN A 181 10.00 -1.36 9.29
CA ASN A 181 8.75 -2.05 8.98
C ASN A 181 7.58 -1.07 8.86
N LEU A 182 6.96 -1.02 7.69
CA LEU A 182 5.79 -0.18 7.46
C LEU A 182 4.53 -0.84 8.05
N GLY A 183 3.91 -0.21 9.05
CA GLY A 183 2.65 -0.65 9.66
C GLY A 183 2.64 -2.09 10.20
N GLY A 184 3.78 -2.63 10.64
CA GLY A 184 3.91 -4.03 11.09
C GLY A 184 4.01 -5.06 9.96
N GLY A 185 3.98 -4.63 8.70
CA GLY A 185 4.27 -5.47 7.55
C GLY A 185 3.18 -6.46 7.16
N GLY A 186 1.97 -6.35 7.69
CA GLY A 186 0.87 -7.22 7.27
C GLY A 186 -0.51 -6.79 7.75
N PHE A 187 -1.50 -6.89 6.87
CA PHE A 187 -2.84 -6.33 7.05
C PHE A 187 -3.92 -7.27 6.51
N THR A 188 -5.16 -7.08 6.96
CA THR A 188 -6.35 -7.65 6.31
C THR A 188 -6.94 -6.57 5.41
N LEU A 189 -7.20 -6.90 4.15
CA LEU A 189 -7.80 -5.96 3.19
C LEU A 189 -8.99 -6.61 2.49
N HIS A 190 -10.19 -6.17 2.85
CA HIS A 190 -11.46 -6.65 2.29
C HIS A 190 -11.62 -6.32 0.81
N THR A 191 -12.56 -6.97 0.15
CA THR A 191 -12.87 -6.71 -1.27
C THR A 191 -13.26 -5.25 -1.49
N LEU A 192 -12.74 -4.65 -2.56
CA LEU A 192 -13.02 -3.27 -2.98
C LEU A 192 -12.67 -2.21 -1.91
N THR A 193 -11.71 -2.51 -1.02
CA THR A 193 -11.17 -1.55 -0.05
C THR A 193 -9.70 -1.23 -0.32
N HIS A 194 -9.20 -0.20 0.35
CA HIS A 194 -7.81 0.23 0.27
C HIS A 194 -7.26 0.58 1.66
N LEU A 195 -5.94 0.57 1.76
CA LEU A 195 -5.18 1.00 2.94
C LEU A 195 -4.03 1.88 2.48
N SER A 196 -3.93 3.08 3.04
CA SER A 196 -2.85 4.02 2.74
C SER A 196 -1.88 4.12 3.92
N ILE A 197 -0.59 4.02 3.64
CA ILE A 197 0.49 3.99 4.63
C ILE A 197 1.51 5.07 4.24
N PRO A 198 1.86 6.00 5.15
CA PRO A 198 2.93 6.94 4.87
C PRO A 198 4.27 6.22 4.78
N VAL A 199 5.04 6.53 3.74
CA VAL A 199 6.43 6.10 3.59
C VAL A 199 7.32 7.09 4.36
N PRO A 200 8.41 6.64 5.01
CA PRO A 200 9.38 7.55 5.63
C PRO A 200 9.93 8.56 4.62
N ASP A 201 10.17 9.81 5.04
CA ASP A 201 10.77 10.87 4.20
C ASP A 201 12.29 10.66 3.94
N ALA A 202 12.74 9.41 3.93
CA ALA A 202 14.11 8.99 3.71
C ALA A 202 14.12 7.74 2.83
N HIS A 203 15.30 7.40 2.29
CA HIS A 203 15.46 6.21 1.43
C HIS A 203 14.83 4.97 2.05
N TRP A 204 13.91 4.36 1.30
CA TRP A 204 13.24 3.12 1.70
C TRP A 204 13.20 2.16 0.54
N SER A 205 13.49 0.89 0.81
CA SER A 205 13.36 -0.17 -0.19
C SER A 205 12.71 -1.40 0.42
N GLY A 206 11.89 -2.08 -0.37
CA GLY A 206 11.19 -3.27 0.08
C GLY A 206 10.30 -3.90 -0.97
N ARG A 207 9.50 -4.85 -0.52
CA ARG A 207 8.60 -5.66 -1.34
C ARG A 207 7.21 -5.67 -0.75
N VAL A 208 6.21 -5.75 -1.62
CA VAL A 208 4.80 -5.89 -1.26
C VAL A 208 4.22 -7.10 -1.99
N TRP A 209 3.42 -7.90 -1.30
CA TRP A 209 2.68 -9.01 -1.90
C TRP A 209 1.31 -9.21 -1.26
N ALA A 210 0.44 -9.96 -1.92
CA ALA A 210 -0.84 -10.38 -1.36
C ALA A 210 -0.76 -11.83 -0.88
N ARG A 211 -1.26 -12.09 0.33
CA ARG A 211 -1.56 -13.45 0.80
C ARG A 211 -3.03 -13.77 0.56
N THR A 212 -3.35 -15.04 0.34
CA THR A 212 -4.72 -15.47 0.02
C THR A 212 -5.17 -16.65 0.87
N ALA A 213 -6.49 -16.79 0.99
CA ALA A 213 -7.17 -17.83 1.77
C ALA A 213 -6.56 -17.98 3.18
N CYS A 214 -6.40 -16.85 3.87
CA CYS A 214 -5.88 -16.85 5.23
C CYS A 214 -6.99 -17.09 6.24
N ALA A 215 -6.68 -17.87 7.28
CA ALA A 215 -7.62 -18.17 8.34
C ALA A 215 -6.92 -18.32 9.69
N TYR A 216 -7.69 -18.09 10.76
CA TYR A 216 -7.31 -18.48 12.11
C TYR A 216 -7.85 -19.88 12.41
N SER A 217 -6.97 -20.78 12.83
CA SER A 217 -7.32 -22.06 13.44
C SER A 217 -6.98 -21.98 14.93
N GLY A 218 -7.94 -21.54 15.75
CA GLY A 218 -7.68 -21.15 17.13
C GLY A 218 -6.81 -19.90 17.18
N THR A 219 -5.61 -20.00 17.73
CA THR A 219 -4.63 -18.90 17.79
C THR A 219 -3.66 -18.89 16.60
N ALA A 220 -3.59 -19.98 15.83
CA ALA A 220 -2.69 -20.09 14.69
C ALA A 220 -3.27 -19.39 13.47
N PHE A 221 -2.54 -18.44 12.89
CA PHE A 221 -2.87 -17.85 11.59
C PHE A 221 -2.11 -18.60 10.50
N SER A 222 -2.72 -18.79 9.34
CA SER A 222 -2.03 -19.37 8.17
C SER A 222 -2.71 -18.91 6.89
N CYS A 223 -1.95 -18.83 5.81
CA CYS A 223 -2.43 -18.52 4.46
C CYS A 223 -2.11 -19.66 3.49
N ALA A 224 -2.98 -19.87 2.50
CA ALA A 224 -2.71 -20.85 1.45
C ALA A 224 -1.56 -20.43 0.52
N THR A 225 -1.39 -19.12 0.29
CA THR A 225 -0.30 -18.57 -0.53
C THR A 225 0.31 -17.34 0.13
N GLY A 226 1.63 -17.15 -0.05
CA GLY A 226 2.35 -15.99 0.45
C GLY A 226 2.58 -15.93 1.96
N ASP A 227 2.29 -17.01 2.71
CA ASP A 227 2.37 -17.00 4.18
C ASP A 227 3.76 -16.59 4.69
N CYS A 228 3.81 -15.77 5.74
CA CYS A 228 5.05 -15.18 6.28
C CYS A 228 5.40 -15.70 7.68
N GLY A 229 5.11 -16.98 7.94
CA GLY A 229 5.42 -17.64 9.21
C GLY A 229 4.24 -17.64 10.19
N GLY A 230 3.03 -17.80 9.67
CA GLY A 230 1.83 -18.06 10.47
C GLY A 230 1.34 -16.90 11.33
N ARG A 231 1.53 -15.66 10.85
CA ARG A 231 1.15 -14.44 11.56
C ARG A 231 0.57 -13.38 10.64
N LEU A 232 -0.36 -12.57 11.16
CA LEU A 232 -0.97 -11.48 10.40
C LEU A 232 0.05 -10.41 10.05
N GLN A 233 0.79 -9.89 11.03
CA GLN A 233 1.86 -8.92 10.85
C GLN A 233 3.18 -9.65 10.57
N CYS A 234 3.73 -9.51 9.36
CA CYS A 234 4.93 -10.23 8.96
C CYS A 234 6.18 -9.74 9.69
N ASN A 235 6.19 -8.50 10.19
CA ASN A 235 7.29 -7.91 10.97
C ASN A 235 8.66 -8.10 10.29
N GLY A 236 8.71 -7.90 8.97
CA GLY A 236 9.93 -8.02 8.17
C GLY A 236 10.27 -9.43 7.69
N ALA A 237 9.49 -10.45 8.04
CA ALA A 237 9.62 -11.76 7.39
C ALA A 237 9.11 -11.73 5.96
N GLY A 238 9.82 -12.44 5.08
CA GLY A 238 9.38 -12.69 3.71
C GLY A 238 8.25 -13.69 3.64
N GLY A 239 7.46 -13.58 2.57
CA GLY A 239 6.40 -14.53 2.25
C GLY A 239 6.95 -15.79 1.58
N SER A 240 6.25 -16.90 1.80
CA SER A 240 6.52 -18.16 1.13
C SER A 240 6.07 -18.09 -0.32
N ALA A 241 6.94 -18.48 -1.24
CA ALA A 241 6.57 -18.63 -2.64
C ALA A 241 5.61 -19.82 -2.83
N PRO A 242 4.72 -19.82 -3.84
CA PRO A 242 4.61 -18.79 -4.89
C PRO A 242 3.87 -17.51 -4.50
N ALA A 243 4.42 -16.35 -4.90
CA ALA A 243 3.77 -15.04 -4.72
C ALA A 243 4.21 -14.02 -5.78
N THR A 244 3.25 -13.26 -6.30
CA THR A 244 3.52 -12.07 -7.12
C THR A 244 4.06 -10.96 -6.23
N LEU A 245 5.19 -10.34 -6.60
CA LEU A 245 5.83 -9.30 -5.78
C LEU A 245 5.88 -7.95 -6.48
N ALA A 246 5.43 -6.89 -5.83
CA ALA A 246 5.83 -5.52 -6.18
C ALA A 246 7.14 -5.19 -5.47
N GLN A 247 8.11 -4.66 -6.22
CA GLN A 247 9.40 -4.21 -5.71
C GLN A 247 9.43 -2.69 -5.76
N LEU A 248 9.82 -2.06 -4.65
CA LEU A 248 9.79 -0.62 -4.47
C LEU A 248 11.11 -0.13 -3.88
N GLU A 249 11.58 0.99 -4.40
CA GLU A 249 12.68 1.76 -3.84
C GLU A 249 12.36 3.25 -4.02
N VAL A 250 12.36 4.03 -2.95
CA VAL A 250 11.81 5.39 -2.91
C VAL A 250 12.76 6.32 -2.17
N HIS A 251 12.66 7.62 -2.45
CA HIS A 251 13.53 8.66 -1.92
C HIS A 251 15.02 8.38 -2.20
N HIS A 252 15.35 7.97 -3.44
CA HIS A 252 16.73 7.76 -3.88
C HIS A 252 17.14 8.77 -4.98
N GLY A 253 18.46 8.96 -5.09
CA GLY A 253 19.06 9.88 -6.05
C GLY A 253 18.70 11.35 -5.82
N ASN A 254 19.25 12.23 -6.65
CA ASN A 254 19.09 13.68 -6.50
C ASN A 254 17.70 14.19 -6.93
N GLY A 255 16.92 13.36 -7.64
CA GLY A 255 15.61 13.71 -8.17
C GLY A 255 14.43 13.22 -7.34
N ASP A 256 14.70 12.70 -6.13
CA ASP A 256 13.71 12.07 -5.24
C ASP A 256 12.90 11.01 -6.01
N PHE A 257 13.60 10.01 -6.53
CA PHE A 257 13.02 9.01 -7.41
C PHE A 257 12.34 7.89 -6.62
N ALA A 258 11.27 7.37 -7.20
CA ALA A 258 10.70 6.07 -6.91
C ALA A 258 11.02 5.12 -8.08
N SER A 259 11.83 4.09 -7.82
CA SER A 259 12.00 2.92 -8.69
C SER A 259 10.99 1.86 -8.29
N TYR A 260 10.24 1.31 -9.26
CA TYR A 260 9.23 0.29 -8.99
C TYR A 260 9.11 -0.71 -10.14
N GLY A 261 8.67 -1.92 -9.81
CA GLY A 261 8.46 -3.00 -10.76
C GLY A 261 7.63 -4.14 -10.15
N VAL A 262 7.21 -5.08 -10.98
CA VAL A 262 6.54 -6.31 -10.54
C VAL A 262 7.38 -7.52 -10.96
N SER A 263 7.49 -8.48 -10.07
CA SER A 263 8.29 -9.68 -10.23
C SER A 263 7.45 -10.94 -10.01
N LEU A 264 7.61 -11.87 -10.94
CA LEU A 264 7.09 -13.24 -10.96
C LEU A 264 8.22 -14.27 -10.79
N VAL A 265 9.42 -13.82 -10.38
CA VAL A 265 10.58 -14.70 -10.08
C VAL A 265 10.22 -15.73 -9.02
N ASP A 266 9.43 -15.31 -8.02
CA ASP A 266 8.93 -16.15 -6.93
C ASP A 266 7.54 -16.74 -7.29
N GLY A 267 7.16 -16.77 -8.57
CA GLY A 267 5.88 -17.29 -9.05
C GLY A 267 4.75 -16.25 -9.05
N PHE A 268 3.53 -16.74 -9.15
CA PHE A 268 2.31 -15.96 -9.28
C PHE A 268 1.22 -16.49 -8.37
N ASN A 269 0.49 -15.61 -7.69
CA ASN A 269 -0.72 -15.98 -6.95
C ASN A 269 -1.90 -15.03 -7.20
N VAL A 270 -1.63 -13.72 -7.30
CA VAL A 270 -2.64 -12.69 -7.55
C VAL A 270 -2.15 -11.74 -8.65
N PRO A 271 -3.00 -11.33 -9.61
CA PRO A 271 -2.67 -10.26 -10.55
C PRO A 271 -2.34 -8.97 -9.80
N MET A 272 -1.35 -8.21 -10.26
CA MET A 272 -0.87 -7.04 -9.54
C MET A 272 -0.32 -5.99 -10.49
N THR A 273 -0.56 -4.72 -10.14
CA THR A 273 0.11 -3.58 -10.78
C THR A 273 0.61 -2.58 -9.75
N VAL A 274 1.61 -1.80 -10.15
CA VAL A 274 2.06 -0.60 -9.45
C VAL A 274 1.74 0.61 -10.31
N THR A 275 1.02 1.57 -9.75
CA THR A 275 0.56 2.80 -10.41
C THR A 275 1.03 4.03 -9.62
N PRO A 276 2.00 4.80 -10.13
CA PRO A 276 2.37 6.08 -9.54
C PRO A 276 1.33 7.17 -9.82
N HIS A 277 1.18 8.10 -8.88
CA HIS A 277 0.35 9.29 -9.03
C HIS A 277 1.12 10.56 -8.68
N GLU A 278 0.82 11.63 -9.41
CA GLU A 278 1.36 12.98 -9.20
C GLU A 278 2.90 13.06 -9.27
N GLY A 279 3.53 12.11 -9.96
CA GLY A 279 4.96 12.15 -10.25
C GLY A 279 5.29 12.88 -11.55
N ARG A 280 6.58 13.21 -11.70
CA ARG A 280 7.14 13.90 -12.87
C ARG A 280 7.88 12.92 -13.76
N GLY A 281 7.84 13.18 -15.07
CA GLY A 281 8.44 12.33 -16.09
C GLY A 281 7.49 11.21 -16.55
N VAL A 282 8.07 10.16 -17.14
CA VAL A 282 7.30 9.01 -17.63
C VAL A 282 7.17 8.00 -16.49
N CYS A 283 5.99 7.99 -15.85
CA CYS A 283 5.67 7.11 -14.73
C CYS A 283 4.66 6.03 -15.17
N PRO A 284 5.08 4.99 -15.91
CA PRO A 284 4.14 4.02 -16.47
C PRO A 284 3.50 3.17 -15.38
N VAL A 285 2.30 2.65 -15.67
CA VAL A 285 1.72 1.55 -14.89
C VAL A 285 2.42 0.26 -15.29
N VAL A 286 2.92 -0.49 -14.32
CA VAL A 286 3.68 -1.73 -14.56
C VAL A 286 3.06 -2.87 -13.77
N GLY A 287 3.09 -4.08 -14.32
CA GLY A 287 2.54 -5.24 -13.62
C GLY A 287 2.13 -6.39 -14.52
N CYS A 288 1.34 -7.28 -13.93
CA CYS A 288 0.76 -8.46 -14.55
C CYS A 288 -0.75 -8.45 -14.26
N ARG A 289 -1.55 -8.12 -15.28
CA ARG A 289 -3.03 -8.11 -15.19
C ARG A 289 -3.65 -9.46 -15.50
N ALA A 290 -2.96 -10.29 -16.28
CA ALA A 290 -3.45 -11.61 -16.67
C ALA A 290 -3.60 -12.51 -15.43
N ASP A 291 -4.69 -13.28 -15.39
CA ASP A 291 -4.84 -14.38 -14.44
C ASP A 291 -4.09 -15.61 -14.97
N LEU A 292 -2.94 -15.90 -14.37
CA LEU A 292 -2.09 -17.01 -14.79
C LEU A 292 -2.50 -18.35 -14.16
N LEU A 293 -3.47 -18.39 -13.24
CA LEU A 293 -3.88 -19.63 -12.57
C LEU A 293 -4.57 -20.58 -13.55
N ALA A 294 -5.43 -20.04 -14.43
CA ALA A 294 -6.20 -20.82 -15.40
C ALA A 294 -5.32 -21.53 -16.44
N THR A 295 -4.19 -20.92 -16.81
CA THR A 295 -3.26 -21.43 -17.83
C THR A 295 -1.95 -21.93 -17.24
N CYS A 296 -1.85 -22.05 -15.91
CA CYS A 296 -0.62 -22.48 -15.24
C CYS A 296 -0.24 -23.91 -15.69
N PRO A 297 0.97 -24.13 -16.24
CA PRO A 297 1.44 -25.45 -16.65
C PRO A 297 1.35 -26.46 -15.49
N ALA A 298 0.94 -27.70 -15.77
CA ALA A 298 0.69 -28.71 -14.74
C ALA A 298 1.85 -28.89 -13.74
N VAL A 299 3.09 -28.88 -14.24
CA VAL A 299 4.30 -29.03 -13.41
C VAL A 299 4.58 -27.84 -12.47
N LEU A 300 3.95 -26.69 -12.71
CA LEU A 300 4.08 -25.46 -11.90
C LEU A 300 2.88 -25.23 -10.98
N GLN A 301 1.81 -26.02 -11.07
CA GLN A 301 0.59 -25.77 -10.31
C GLN A 301 0.81 -25.97 -8.80
N HIS A 302 0.50 -24.93 -8.02
CA HIS A 302 0.37 -25.03 -6.57
C HIS A 302 -1.10 -25.21 -6.20
N ARG A 303 -1.46 -26.40 -5.70
CA ARG A 303 -2.83 -26.78 -5.37
C ARG A 303 -3.01 -26.92 -3.87
N VAL A 304 -4.17 -26.47 -3.38
CA VAL A 304 -4.54 -26.57 -1.96
C VAL A 304 -5.98 -27.09 -1.83
N PRO A 305 -6.21 -28.27 -1.22
CA PRO A 305 -5.21 -29.23 -0.73
C PRO A 305 -4.35 -29.79 -1.88
N ALA A 306 -3.18 -30.34 -1.55
CA ALA A 306 -2.27 -30.90 -2.55
C ALA A 306 -2.95 -31.98 -3.41
N ALA A 307 -2.56 -32.07 -4.68
CA ALA A 307 -3.07 -32.99 -5.72
C ALA A 307 -4.55 -32.82 -6.14
N HIS A 308 -5.47 -32.55 -5.21
CA HIS A 308 -6.91 -32.57 -5.47
C HIS A 308 -7.59 -31.20 -5.37
N GLY A 309 -6.90 -30.21 -4.80
CA GLY A 309 -7.42 -28.86 -4.66
C GLY A 309 -7.39 -28.05 -5.96
N PRO A 310 -8.09 -26.92 -5.99
CA PRO A 310 -7.92 -25.92 -7.04
C PRO A 310 -6.47 -25.44 -7.10
N VAL A 311 -6.07 -24.97 -8.29
CA VAL A 311 -4.81 -24.23 -8.45
C VAL A 311 -5.00 -22.87 -7.79
N VAL A 312 -4.28 -22.62 -6.70
CA VAL A 312 -4.36 -21.35 -5.94
C VAL A 312 -3.16 -20.45 -6.21
N ALA A 313 -2.11 -20.98 -6.82
CA ALA A 313 -0.95 -20.24 -7.30
C ALA A 313 -0.18 -21.03 -8.38
N CYS A 314 0.71 -20.35 -9.08
CA CYS A 314 1.61 -20.91 -10.09
C CYS A 314 3.07 -20.69 -9.65
N LYS A 315 3.82 -21.77 -9.44
CA LYS A 315 5.24 -21.73 -9.10
C LYS A 315 6.07 -21.20 -10.26
N SER A 316 7.17 -20.52 -9.97
CA SER A 316 8.22 -20.31 -10.97
C SER A 316 8.99 -21.62 -11.21
N GLY A 317 9.86 -21.63 -12.22
CA GLY A 317 10.75 -22.77 -12.45
C GLY A 317 11.67 -23.04 -11.24
N CYS A 318 12.20 -21.99 -10.61
CA CYS A 318 13.03 -22.15 -9.41
C CYS A 318 12.25 -22.83 -8.27
N GLU A 319 11.03 -22.37 -8.01
CA GLU A 319 10.19 -22.89 -6.93
C GLU A 319 9.64 -24.30 -7.19
N ALA A 320 9.56 -24.71 -8.45
CA ALA A 320 9.10 -26.04 -8.82
C ALA A 320 10.22 -27.09 -8.77
N PHE A 321 11.43 -26.73 -9.20
CA PHE A 321 12.51 -27.69 -9.46
C PHE A 321 13.76 -27.51 -8.61
N HIS A 322 13.95 -26.34 -7.99
CA HIS A 322 15.06 -26.01 -7.09
C HIS A 322 16.47 -26.25 -7.66
N THR A 323 16.61 -26.26 -8.99
CA THR A 323 17.91 -26.38 -9.67
C THR A 323 18.66 -25.06 -9.69
N ASP A 324 19.98 -25.10 -9.66
CA ASP A 324 20.81 -23.89 -9.67
C ASP A 324 20.62 -23.01 -10.91
N GLU A 325 20.39 -23.63 -12.07
CA GLU A 325 20.13 -22.92 -13.33
C GLU A 325 18.85 -22.08 -13.25
N LEU A 326 17.72 -22.70 -12.88
CA LEU A 326 16.43 -22.00 -12.77
C LEU A 326 16.39 -20.97 -11.64
N CYS A 327 17.21 -21.15 -10.60
CA CYS A 327 17.31 -20.24 -9.46
C CYS A 327 18.44 -19.22 -9.58
N CYS A 328 19.20 -19.22 -10.69
CA CYS A 328 20.39 -18.39 -10.88
C CYS A 328 21.39 -18.44 -9.70
N ARG A 329 21.66 -19.64 -9.16
CA ARG A 329 22.60 -19.83 -8.03
C ARG A 329 23.95 -20.36 -8.51
N ASN A 330 24.96 -20.24 -7.65
CA ASN A 330 26.30 -20.78 -7.88
C ASN A 330 26.88 -20.29 -9.22
N HIS A 331 27.23 -21.21 -10.13
CA HIS A 331 27.75 -20.88 -11.46
C HIS A 331 26.79 -20.02 -12.30
N PHE A 332 25.48 -20.07 -12.01
CA PHE A 332 24.45 -19.32 -12.71
C PHE A 332 24.16 -17.95 -12.09
N ASN A 333 24.95 -17.45 -11.13
CA ASN A 333 24.72 -16.16 -10.48
C ASN A 333 25.23 -14.96 -11.30
N SER A 334 24.91 -14.90 -12.59
CA SER A 334 25.18 -13.75 -13.44
C SER A 334 24.23 -13.70 -14.64
N ALA A 335 24.05 -12.51 -15.24
CA ALA A 335 23.26 -12.37 -16.47
C ALA A 335 23.87 -13.11 -17.69
N HIS A 336 25.17 -13.43 -17.64
CA HIS A 336 25.84 -14.18 -18.69
C HIS A 336 25.53 -15.68 -18.59
N THR A 337 25.43 -16.21 -17.37
CA THR A 337 25.26 -17.64 -17.11
C THR A 337 23.81 -18.05 -16.82
N CYS A 338 22.98 -17.21 -16.20
CA CYS A 338 21.55 -17.47 -16.04
C CYS A 338 20.76 -16.97 -17.25
N LYS A 339 20.03 -17.86 -17.91
CA LYS A 339 19.18 -17.53 -19.06
C LYS A 339 17.71 -17.84 -18.76
N GLY A 340 16.83 -17.19 -19.51
CA GLY A 340 15.40 -17.50 -19.47
C GLY A 340 15.16 -18.97 -19.83
N SER A 341 14.25 -19.62 -19.09
CA SER A 341 13.83 -21.01 -19.33
C SER A 341 12.48 -21.05 -20.03
N VAL A 342 12.03 -22.26 -20.40
CA VAL A 342 10.64 -22.48 -20.86
C VAL A 342 9.62 -22.04 -19.82
N TYR A 343 9.95 -22.17 -18.52
CA TYR A 343 9.08 -21.78 -17.42
C TYR A 343 9.00 -20.25 -17.25
N SER A 344 10.13 -19.54 -17.25
CA SER A 344 10.10 -18.07 -17.19
C SER A 344 9.47 -17.47 -18.45
N SER A 345 9.66 -18.11 -19.61
CA SER A 345 9.03 -17.71 -20.87
C SER A 345 7.50 -17.75 -20.77
N PHE A 346 6.91 -18.76 -20.12
CA PHE A 346 5.45 -18.78 -19.89
C PHE A 346 4.95 -17.50 -19.20
N PHE A 347 5.60 -17.10 -18.10
CA PHE A 347 5.26 -15.85 -17.40
C PHE A 347 5.50 -14.62 -18.28
N LYS A 348 6.59 -14.62 -19.06
CA LYS A 348 6.99 -13.47 -19.88
C LYS A 348 6.01 -13.20 -21.01
N HIS A 349 5.51 -14.24 -21.65
CA HIS A 349 4.53 -14.13 -22.73
C HIS A 349 3.22 -13.49 -22.24
N ALA A 350 2.76 -13.86 -21.04
CA ALA A 350 1.53 -13.32 -20.48
C ALA A 350 1.74 -11.92 -19.86
N CYS A 351 2.91 -11.67 -19.27
CA CYS A 351 3.22 -10.47 -18.50
C CYS A 351 4.61 -9.91 -18.87
N PRO A 352 4.75 -9.29 -20.06
CA PRO A 352 6.06 -8.88 -20.60
C PRO A 352 6.76 -7.79 -19.79
N SER A 353 5.97 -6.95 -19.09
CA SER A 353 6.44 -5.87 -18.21
C SER A 353 6.79 -6.31 -16.79
N THR A 354 7.10 -7.59 -16.59
CA THR A 354 7.48 -8.14 -15.27
C THR A 354 8.78 -8.92 -15.32
N PHE A 355 9.50 -8.95 -14.20
CA PHE A 355 10.64 -9.83 -14.02
C PHE A 355 10.15 -11.27 -13.90
N THR A 356 10.71 -12.19 -14.69
CA THR A 356 10.25 -13.60 -14.72
C THR A 356 11.33 -14.59 -14.30
N PHE A 357 12.57 -14.13 -14.16
CA PHE A 357 13.71 -14.81 -13.54
C PHE A 357 14.71 -13.77 -13.01
N ALA A 358 15.70 -14.19 -12.21
CA ALA A 358 16.51 -13.24 -11.42
C ALA A 358 17.37 -12.27 -12.27
N HIS A 359 17.81 -12.69 -13.46
CA HIS A 359 18.59 -11.86 -14.39
C HIS A 359 17.79 -11.50 -15.66
N ASP A 360 16.48 -11.30 -15.52
CA ASP A 360 15.63 -10.85 -16.62
C ASP A 360 16.09 -9.48 -17.14
N THR A 361 16.26 -9.39 -18.45
CA THR A 361 16.84 -8.22 -19.13
C THR A 361 16.00 -7.82 -20.34
N PRO A 362 15.88 -6.51 -20.64
CA PRO A 362 16.41 -5.36 -19.89
C PRO A 362 15.77 -5.20 -18.51
N SER A 363 16.35 -4.38 -17.62
CA SER A 363 15.73 -4.08 -16.33
C SER A 363 14.32 -3.50 -16.54
N LEU A 364 13.35 -4.06 -15.83
CA LEU A 364 11.94 -3.68 -15.88
C LEU A 364 11.53 -2.84 -14.67
N MET A 365 12.51 -2.31 -13.94
CA MET A 365 12.28 -1.26 -12.95
C MET A 365 12.09 0.06 -13.69
N HIS A 366 10.99 0.74 -13.40
CA HIS A 366 10.69 2.06 -13.93
C HIS A 366 10.89 3.12 -12.85
N GLN A 367 11.38 4.29 -13.25
CA GLN A 367 11.61 5.41 -12.36
C GLN A 367 10.54 6.48 -12.55
N CYS A 368 10.04 7.00 -11.44
CA CYS A 368 9.14 8.15 -11.40
C CYS A 368 9.72 9.20 -10.44
N SER A 369 9.83 10.46 -10.87
CA SER A 369 10.38 11.52 -10.01
C SER A 369 9.31 12.09 -9.10
N SER A 370 9.58 12.12 -7.80
CA SER A 370 8.77 12.74 -6.75
C SER A 370 7.25 12.44 -6.83
N PRO A 371 6.82 11.17 -6.99
CA PRO A 371 5.39 10.86 -6.90
C PRO A 371 4.86 11.20 -5.50
N ARG A 372 3.59 11.62 -5.42
CA ARG A 372 2.90 11.78 -4.12
C ARG A 372 2.30 10.48 -3.62
N GLU A 373 2.02 9.55 -4.52
CA GLU A 373 1.41 8.28 -4.18
C GLU A 373 1.90 7.15 -5.10
N LEU A 374 2.13 5.98 -4.53
CA LEU A 374 2.31 4.72 -5.24
C LEU A 374 1.18 3.77 -4.86
N LYS A 375 0.35 3.38 -5.84
CA LYS A 375 -0.71 2.37 -5.65
C LYS A 375 -0.23 0.99 -6.04
N VAL A 376 -0.27 0.04 -5.11
CA VAL A 376 -0.18 -1.39 -5.41
C VAL A 376 -1.61 -1.92 -5.48
N ILE A 377 -2.05 -2.31 -6.68
CA ILE A 377 -3.43 -2.73 -6.94
C ILE A 377 -3.44 -4.23 -7.21
N PHE A 378 -4.12 -4.98 -6.36
CA PHE A 378 -4.36 -6.42 -6.53
C PHE A 378 -5.61 -6.63 -7.38
N CYS A 379 -5.55 -7.55 -8.36
CA CYS A 379 -6.60 -7.81 -9.35
C CYS A 379 -7.02 -6.56 -10.16
N HIS A 380 -6.03 -5.83 -10.69
CA HIS A 380 -6.25 -4.64 -11.53
C HIS A 380 -6.67 -4.97 -12.96
#